data_AF-A0A959IA45-F1
#
_entry.id   AF-A0A959IA45-F1
#
_cell.length_a   1.000
_cell.length_b   1.000
_cell.length_c   1.000
_cell.angle_alpha   90.00
_cell.angle_beta   90.00
_cell.angle_gamma   90.00
#
_symmetry.space_group_name_H-M   'P 1'
#
loop_
_entity.id
_entity.type
_entity.pdbx_description
1 polymer ?
#
loop_
_entity_poly.entity_id
_entity_poly.type
_entity_poly.pdbx_seq_one_letter_code
_entity_poly.pdbx_strand_id
1 'polypeptide(L)'
;MNPVWTIAKRELGSFFDSLVAYLLLVAFLAFSGIMTWLAGNDIFYRGQADLLVFFYNAAYYSLFLFIPALTMRMMAEEKRAGTIELLLTKSISNRQLVVGKFVACFLLLAIGILFTLPYYITVSYLGEVDHGAILCGYCGLLLMSAAYIAIGLFASSLTG
;
A
#
# COMPACT_ATOMS: atom_id res chain seq x y z
N MET A 1 10.56 -21.29 -13.23
CA MET A 1 10.26 -20.11 -12.39
C MET A 1 8.80 -19.74 -12.55
N ASN A 2 8.06 -19.49 -11.47
CA ASN A 2 6.64 -19.16 -11.51
C ASN A 2 6.44 -17.80 -12.23
N PRO A 3 5.74 -17.72 -13.38
CA PRO A 3 5.66 -16.49 -14.19
C PRO A 3 5.09 -15.29 -13.41
N VAL A 4 4.18 -15.55 -12.47
CA VAL A 4 3.59 -14.53 -11.59
C VAL A 4 4.65 -13.80 -10.77
N TRP A 5 5.59 -14.54 -10.18
CA TRP A 5 6.65 -13.97 -9.34
C TRP A 5 7.65 -13.15 -10.17
N THR A 6 7.96 -13.61 -11.39
CA THR A 6 8.82 -12.86 -12.31
C THR A 6 8.22 -11.49 -12.65
N ILE A 7 6.90 -11.45 -12.91
CA ILE A 7 6.17 -10.21 -13.18
C ILE A 7 6.19 -9.33 -11.92
N ALA A 8 5.83 -9.88 -10.76
CA ALA A 8 5.80 -9.13 -9.52
C ALA A 8 7.15 -8.49 -9.19
N LYS A 9 8.26 -9.22 -9.35
CA LYS A 9 9.61 -8.71 -9.10
C LYS A 9 10.00 -7.60 -10.07
N ARG A 10 9.63 -7.73 -11.35
CA ARG A 10 9.88 -6.69 -12.36
C ARG A 10 9.13 -5.40 -12.01
N GLU A 11 7.83 -5.51 -11.72
CA GLU A 11 6.99 -4.35 -11.39
C GLU A 11 7.46 -3.68 -10.09
N LEU A 12 7.80 -4.47 -9.09
CA LEU A 12 8.32 -3.96 -7.82
C LEU A 12 9.65 -3.23 -8.02
N GLY A 13 10.55 -3.76 -8.86
CA GLY A 13 11.78 -3.06 -9.27
C GLY A 13 11.48 -1.72 -9.95
N SER A 14 10.54 -1.71 -10.91
CA SER A 14 10.11 -0.49 -11.59
C SER A 14 9.59 0.59 -10.63
N PHE A 15 8.86 0.20 -9.57
CA PHE A 15 8.45 1.14 -8.53
C PHE A 15 9.66 1.75 -7.81
N PHE A 16 10.62 0.94 -7.38
CA PHE A 16 11.82 1.42 -6.68
C PHE A 16 12.84 2.13 -7.57
N ASP A 17 12.74 2.01 -8.89
CA ASP A 17 13.51 2.83 -9.84
C ASP A 17 12.86 4.20 -10.06
N SER A 18 11.56 4.33 -9.75
CA SER A 18 10.81 5.57 -9.93
C SER A 18 10.82 6.44 -8.67
N LEU A 19 11.23 7.71 -8.83
CA LEU A 19 11.17 8.72 -7.77
C LEU A 19 9.75 8.87 -7.18
N VAL A 20 8.72 8.63 -8.01
CA VAL A 20 7.32 8.76 -7.60
C VAL A 20 6.97 7.79 -6.47
N ALA A 21 7.48 6.56 -6.48
CA ALA A 21 7.18 5.59 -5.43
C ALA A 21 7.77 6.01 -4.07
N TYR A 22 8.96 6.61 -4.05
CA TYR A 22 9.55 7.15 -2.82
C TYR A 22 8.79 8.36 -2.31
N LEU A 23 8.47 9.33 -3.18
CA LEU A 23 7.65 10.49 -2.81
C LEU A 23 6.32 10.05 -2.21
N LEU A 24 5.75 9.03 -2.82
CA LEU A 24 4.56 8.40 -2.31
C LEU A 24 4.82 7.83 -0.89
N LEU A 25 5.73 6.87 -0.69
CA LEU A 25 5.97 6.28 0.64
C LEU A 25 6.23 7.33 1.73
N VAL A 26 7.01 8.38 1.41
CA VAL A 26 7.28 9.49 2.33
C VAL A 26 6.01 10.27 2.63
N ALA A 27 5.18 10.59 1.65
CA ALA A 27 3.91 11.29 1.86
C ALA A 27 2.94 10.46 2.73
N PHE A 28 2.87 9.14 2.50
CA PHE A 28 2.09 8.22 3.34
C PHE A 28 2.57 8.23 4.80
N LEU A 29 3.88 8.12 5.03
CA LEU A 29 4.48 8.15 6.37
C LEU A 29 4.28 9.50 7.04
N ALA A 30 4.53 10.60 6.34
CA ALA A 30 4.39 11.95 6.86
C ALA A 30 2.93 12.26 7.23
N PHE A 31 1.99 11.99 6.33
CA PHE A 31 0.57 12.21 6.59
C PHE A 31 0.10 11.36 7.77
N SER A 32 0.49 10.08 7.80
CA SER A 32 0.07 9.20 8.88
C SER A 32 0.69 9.56 10.22
N GLY A 33 1.95 10.00 10.23
CA GLY A 33 2.65 10.47 11.42
C GLY A 33 2.05 11.77 11.96
N ILE A 34 1.80 12.76 11.11
CA ILE A 34 1.17 14.02 11.50
C ILE A 34 -0.20 13.75 12.15
N MET A 35 -1.01 12.87 11.56
CA MET A 35 -2.33 12.52 12.10
C MET A 35 -2.27 11.77 13.44
N THR A 36 -1.17 11.09 13.73
CA THR A 36 -1.01 10.30 14.95
C THR A 36 -0.44 11.14 16.10
N TRP A 37 0.44 12.09 15.80
CA TRP A 37 1.25 12.80 16.79
C TRP A 37 0.94 14.30 16.93
N LEU A 38 0.40 14.96 15.91
CA LEU A 38 0.30 16.44 15.81
C LEU A 38 -1.09 16.99 15.46
N ALA A 39 -2.06 16.14 15.15
CA ALA A 39 -3.37 16.50 14.63
C ALA A 39 -4.48 16.59 15.69
N GLY A 40 -4.27 17.28 16.82
CA GLY A 40 -5.30 17.82 17.73
C GLY A 40 -6.20 16.81 18.47
N ASN A 41 -6.30 15.58 17.97
CA ASN A 41 -6.94 14.40 18.54
C ASN A 41 -5.86 13.35 18.85
N ASP A 42 -4.65 13.83 19.15
CA ASP A 42 -3.43 13.06 19.29
C ASP A 42 -3.45 12.16 20.52
N ILE A 43 -2.56 11.18 20.51
CA ILE A 43 -2.31 10.27 21.64
C ILE A 43 -2.08 11.07 22.94
N PHE A 44 -1.36 12.20 22.85
CA PHE A 44 -1.09 13.08 23.99
C PHE A 44 -2.33 13.84 24.49
N TYR A 45 -3.25 14.22 23.61
CA TYR A 45 -4.48 14.91 23.99
C TYR A 45 -5.48 13.96 24.66
N ARG A 46 -5.53 12.70 24.20
CA ARG A 46 -6.39 11.65 24.77
C ARG A 46 -5.86 11.06 26.07
N GLY A 47 -4.56 11.21 26.34
CA GLY A 47 -3.92 10.62 27.52
C GLY A 47 -3.95 9.09 27.53
N GLN A 48 -4.16 8.46 26.37
CA GLN A 48 -4.21 7.00 26.21
C GLN A 48 -3.16 6.58 25.20
N ALA A 49 -2.29 5.66 25.59
CA ALA A 49 -1.33 5.03 24.70
C ALA A 49 -2.03 3.99 23.82
N ASP A 50 -2.61 4.44 22.70
CA ASP A 50 -3.26 3.56 21.71
C ASP A 50 -3.03 4.06 20.27
N LEU A 51 -2.92 3.14 19.32
CA LEU A 51 -2.81 3.38 17.88
C LEU A 51 -4.18 3.48 17.18
N LEU A 52 -5.31 3.44 17.88
CA LEU A 52 -6.63 3.61 17.25
C LEU A 52 -6.74 4.87 16.37
N VAL A 53 -6.11 5.99 16.76
CA VAL A 53 -6.06 7.22 15.95
C VAL A 53 -5.34 6.98 14.62
N PHE A 54 -4.24 6.24 14.66
CA PHE A 54 -3.49 5.85 13.46
C PHE A 54 -4.34 4.95 12.55
N PHE A 55 -4.95 3.90 13.09
CA PHE A 55 -5.73 2.97 12.26
C PHE A 55 -6.99 3.61 11.66
N TYR A 56 -7.71 4.43 12.42
CA TYR A 56 -9.02 4.96 12.02
C TYR A 56 -8.94 6.24 11.17
N ASN A 57 -8.02 7.14 11.47
CA ASN A 57 -7.88 8.39 10.72
C ASN A 57 -6.69 8.32 9.75
N ALA A 58 -5.52 7.95 10.26
CA ALA A 58 -4.29 8.11 9.50
C ALA A 58 -4.21 7.12 8.33
N ALA A 59 -4.40 5.83 8.60
CA ALA A 59 -4.24 4.76 7.64
C ALA A 59 -5.45 4.64 6.69
N TYR A 60 -6.68 4.85 7.18
CA TYR A 60 -7.88 4.82 6.32
C TYR A 60 -7.84 5.87 5.20
N TYR A 61 -7.63 7.15 5.55
CA TYR A 61 -7.62 8.23 4.56
C TYR A 61 -6.39 8.20 3.66
N SER A 62 -5.22 7.86 4.22
CA SER A 62 -4.00 7.79 3.42
C SER A 62 -4.06 6.66 2.40
N LEU A 63 -4.53 5.46 2.77
CA LEU A 63 -4.67 4.33 1.85
C LEU A 63 -5.68 4.59 0.74
N PHE A 64 -6.78 5.29 1.06
CA PHE A 64 -7.77 5.68 0.05
C PHE A 64 -7.18 6.60 -1.04
N LEU A 65 -6.27 7.52 -0.69
CA LEU A 65 -5.57 8.36 -1.67
C LEU A 65 -4.40 7.63 -2.34
N PHE A 66 -3.70 6.79 -1.59
CA PHE A 66 -2.49 6.11 -2.02
C PHE A 66 -2.73 5.12 -3.15
N ILE A 67 -3.73 4.28 -2.96
CA ILE A 67 -3.92 3.12 -3.79
C ILE A 67 -4.32 3.51 -5.21
N PRO A 68 -5.27 4.45 -5.43
CA PRO A 68 -5.55 4.95 -6.76
C PRO A 68 -4.32 5.54 -7.45
N ALA A 69 -3.50 6.34 -6.74
CA ALA A 69 -2.27 6.92 -7.30
C ALA A 69 -1.28 5.83 -7.76
N LEU A 70 -1.23 4.71 -7.04
CA LEU A 70 -0.37 3.56 -7.34
C LEU A 70 -0.92 2.69 -8.48
N THR A 71 -2.23 2.47 -8.53
CA THR A 71 -2.85 1.50 -9.45
C THR A 71 -3.36 2.10 -10.76
N MET A 72 -3.71 3.40 -10.80
CA MET A 72 -4.43 4.01 -11.94
C MET A 72 -3.71 3.88 -13.28
N ARG A 73 -2.36 3.90 -13.29
CA ARG A 73 -1.57 3.91 -14.52
C ARG A 73 -1.06 2.52 -14.95
N MET A 74 -1.13 1.51 -14.07
CA MET A 74 -0.42 0.24 -14.29
C MET A 74 -0.90 -0.57 -15.51
N MET A 75 -2.21 -0.59 -15.79
CA MET A 75 -2.75 -1.32 -16.94
C MET A 75 -2.88 -0.41 -18.17
N ALA A 76 -3.18 0.88 -17.95
CA ALA A 76 -3.31 1.87 -19.01
C ALA A 76 -1.97 2.17 -19.72
N GLU A 77 -0.86 2.22 -18.98
CA GLU A 77 0.47 2.46 -19.57
C GLU A 77 0.97 1.28 -20.39
N GLU A 78 0.76 0.03 -19.94
CA GLU A 78 1.12 -1.12 -20.75
C GLU A 78 0.27 -1.23 -22.03
N LYS A 79 -1.02 -0.86 -21.97
CA LYS A 79 -1.89 -0.76 -23.16
C LYS A 79 -1.38 0.30 -24.13
N ARG A 80 -1.09 1.51 -23.64
CA ARG A 80 -0.59 2.62 -24.47
C ARG A 80 0.79 2.37 -25.07
N ALA A 81 1.68 1.69 -24.34
CA ALA A 81 3.02 1.38 -24.79
C ALA A 81 3.08 0.14 -25.72
N GLY A 82 1.93 -0.47 -26.07
CA GLY A 82 1.86 -1.67 -26.90
C GLY A 82 2.55 -2.90 -26.30
N THR A 83 2.98 -2.83 -25.04
CA THR A 83 3.81 -3.86 -24.40
C THR A 83 2.98 -5.06 -23.97
N ILE A 84 1.66 -4.89 -23.82
CA ILE A 84 0.73 -6.00 -23.57
C ILE A 84 0.79 -7.02 -24.70
N GLU A 85 0.87 -6.58 -25.96
CA GLU A 85 0.91 -7.48 -27.12
C GLU A 85 2.22 -8.29 -27.15
N LEU A 86 3.34 -7.66 -26.77
CA LEU A 86 4.65 -8.31 -26.57
C LEU A 86 4.66 -9.29 -25.38
N LEU A 87 3.89 -9.01 -24.32
CA LEU A 87 3.79 -9.89 -23.15
C LEU A 87 2.85 -11.08 -23.40
N LEU A 88 1.81 -10.91 -24.22
CA LEU A 88 0.87 -11.96 -24.62
C LEU A 88 1.39 -12.86 -25.74
N THR A 89 2.36 -12.39 -26.52
CA THR A 89 3.09 -13.24 -27.47
C THR A 89 4.09 -14.17 -26.78
N LYS A 90 4.56 -13.81 -25.58
CA LYS A 90 5.05 -14.81 -24.60
C LYS A 90 3.84 -15.59 -24.06
N SER A 91 3.98 -16.90 -23.79
CA SER A 91 2.89 -17.77 -23.30
C SER A 91 2.42 -17.46 -21.86
N ILE A 92 2.09 -16.21 -21.57
CA ILE A 92 1.67 -15.71 -20.26
C ILE A 92 0.16 -15.47 -20.33
N SER A 93 -0.58 -16.06 -19.39
CA SER A 93 -2.02 -15.85 -19.30
C SER A 93 -2.34 -14.45 -18.74
N ASN A 94 -3.42 -13.83 -19.21
CA ASN A 94 -3.98 -12.60 -18.63
C ASN A 94 -4.15 -12.69 -17.10
N ARG A 95 -4.52 -13.87 -16.57
CA ARG A 95 -4.66 -14.07 -15.12
C ARG A 95 -3.32 -13.95 -14.39
N GLN A 96 -2.25 -14.48 -14.98
CA GLN A 96 -0.91 -14.41 -14.39
C GLN A 96 -0.36 -12.98 -14.36
N LEU A 97 -0.68 -12.18 -15.39
CA LEU A 97 -0.33 -10.77 -15.44
C LEU A 97 -1.02 -9.97 -14.32
N VAL A 98 -2.34 -10.13 -14.18
CA VAL A 98 -3.13 -9.42 -13.17
C VAL A 98 -2.67 -9.79 -11.75
N VAL A 99 -2.47 -11.08 -11.48
CA VAL A 99 -1.98 -11.53 -10.16
C VAL A 99 -0.56 -11.02 -9.89
N GLY A 100 0.32 -11.01 -10.89
CA GLY A 100 1.67 -10.47 -10.74
C GLY A 100 1.69 -8.99 -10.35
N LYS A 101 0.86 -8.16 -11.03
CA LYS A 101 0.72 -6.73 -10.71
C LYS A 101 0.08 -6.50 -9.35
N PHE A 102 -0.95 -7.28 -9.01
CA PHE A 102 -1.55 -7.25 -7.67
C PHE A 102 -0.53 -7.51 -6.57
N VAL A 103 0.27 -8.58 -6.71
CA VAL A 103 1.31 -8.93 -5.73
C VAL A 103 2.37 -7.84 -5.63
N ALA A 104 2.77 -7.21 -6.73
CA ALA A 104 3.73 -6.11 -6.71
C ALA A 104 3.21 -4.90 -5.91
N CYS A 105 1.97 -4.45 -6.18
CA CYS A 105 1.34 -3.37 -5.42
C CYS A 105 1.18 -3.73 -3.94
N PHE A 106 0.72 -4.95 -3.67
CA PHE A 106 0.49 -5.42 -2.31
C PHE A 106 1.80 -5.43 -1.51
N LEU A 107 2.91 -5.90 -2.10
CA LEU A 107 4.21 -5.90 -1.44
C LEU A 107 4.74 -4.47 -1.19
N LEU A 108 4.64 -3.56 -2.15
CA LEU A 108 5.06 -2.18 -1.96
C LEU A 108 4.29 -1.52 -0.81
N LEU A 109 2.99 -1.78 -0.75
CA LEU A 109 2.13 -1.22 0.28
C LEU A 109 2.35 -1.88 1.65
N ALA A 110 2.60 -3.19 1.68
CA ALA A 110 3.05 -3.88 2.89
C ALA A 110 4.38 -3.32 3.42
N ILE A 111 5.32 -2.93 2.55
CA ILE A 111 6.55 -2.24 2.95
C ILE A 111 6.24 -0.88 3.58
N GLY A 112 5.33 -0.11 2.98
CA GLY A 112 4.88 1.17 3.55
C GLY A 112 4.25 1.02 4.93
N ILE A 113 3.38 0.02 5.11
CA ILE A 113 2.79 -0.31 6.42
C ILE A 113 3.88 -0.76 7.40
N LEU A 114 4.85 -1.58 6.96
CA LEU A 114 5.96 -2.02 7.81
C LEU A 114 6.79 -0.84 8.34
N PHE A 115 6.98 0.20 7.53
CA PHE A 115 7.67 1.42 7.97
C PHE A 115 6.89 2.24 9.01
N THR A 116 5.66 1.88 9.34
CA THR A 116 4.91 2.47 10.47
C THR A 116 5.12 1.73 11.79
N LEU A 117 5.84 0.61 11.81
CA LEU A 117 6.21 -0.10 13.05
C LEU A 117 6.92 0.78 14.09
N PRO A 118 7.76 1.78 13.72
CA PRO A 118 8.30 2.71 14.70
C PRO A 118 7.22 3.39 15.54
N TYR A 119 6.02 3.65 15.00
CA TYR A 119 4.91 4.25 15.76
C TYR A 119 4.42 3.33 16.86
N TYR A 120 4.27 2.04 16.57
CA TYR A 120 3.95 1.03 17.58
C TYR A 120 5.00 0.99 18.69
N ILE A 121 6.29 1.00 18.32
CA ILE A 121 7.40 0.97 19.27
C ILE A 121 7.34 2.19 20.21
N THR A 122 7.17 3.40 19.67
CA THR A 122 7.08 4.60 20.51
C THR A 122 5.89 4.55 21.46
N VAL A 123 4.71 4.14 21.00
CA VAL A 123 3.52 4.09 21.86
C VAL A 123 3.63 3.02 22.94
N SER A 124 4.23 1.86 22.62
CA SER A 124 4.52 0.83 23.63
C SER A 124 5.50 1.27 24.72
N TYR A 125 6.34 2.26 24.43
CA TYR A 125 7.24 2.86 25.43
C TYR A 125 6.54 3.95 26.26
N LEU A 126 5.51 4.60 25.69
CA LEU A 126 4.75 5.68 26.34
C LEU A 126 3.72 5.17 27.36
N GLY A 127 3.24 3.93 27.23
CA GLY A 127 2.27 3.35 28.16
C GLY A 127 1.91 1.89 27.86
N GLU A 128 1.00 1.33 28.66
CA GLU A 128 0.48 -0.01 28.42
C GLU A 128 -0.46 -0.01 27.21
N VAL A 129 -0.09 -0.79 26.19
CA VAL A 129 -0.82 -0.91 24.93
C VAL A 129 -1.49 -2.28 24.81
N ASP A 130 -2.67 -2.32 24.19
CA ASP A 130 -3.27 -3.59 23.76
C ASP A 130 -2.58 -4.10 22.48
N HIS A 131 -1.61 -4.98 22.66
CA HIS A 131 -0.89 -5.62 21.56
C HIS A 131 -1.81 -6.41 20.62
N GLY A 132 -2.89 -6.99 21.14
CA GLY A 132 -3.86 -7.75 20.37
C GLY A 132 -4.65 -6.85 19.41
N ALA A 133 -5.13 -5.71 19.93
CA ALA A 133 -5.80 -4.70 19.11
C ALA A 133 -4.89 -4.16 17.99
N ILE A 134 -3.61 -3.95 18.29
CA ILE A 134 -2.63 -3.41 17.32
C ILE A 134 -2.33 -4.43 16.21
N LEU A 135 -2.10 -5.70 16.55
CA LEU A 135 -1.90 -6.76 15.55
C LEU A 135 -3.12 -6.93 14.64
N CYS A 136 -4.33 -6.90 15.23
CA CYS A 136 -5.58 -6.92 14.47
C CYS A 136 -5.71 -5.69 13.56
N GLY A 137 -5.31 -4.50 14.04
CA GLY A 137 -5.28 -3.27 13.24
C GLY A 137 -4.36 -3.39 12.02
N TYR A 138 -3.13 -3.86 12.19
CA TYR A 138 -2.21 -4.09 11.07
C TYR A 138 -2.70 -5.14 10.08
N CYS A 139 -3.28 -6.24 10.57
CA CYS A 139 -3.89 -7.25 9.72
C CYS A 139 -5.08 -6.67 8.92
N GLY A 140 -5.93 -5.89 9.58
CA GLY A 140 -7.04 -5.18 8.97
C GLY A 140 -6.57 -4.22 7.87
N LEU A 141 -5.49 -3.47 8.10
CA LEU A 141 -4.90 -2.58 7.09
C LEU A 141 -4.39 -3.33 5.86
N LEU A 142 -3.70 -4.46 6.04
CA LEU A 142 -3.23 -5.27 4.93
C LEU A 142 -4.41 -5.82 4.10
N LEU A 143 -5.44 -6.33 4.75
CA LEU A 143 -6.65 -6.84 4.08
C LEU A 143 -7.41 -5.73 3.34
N MET A 144 -7.55 -4.55 3.96
CA MET A 144 -8.20 -3.40 3.33
C MET A 144 -7.41 -2.91 2.12
N SER A 145 -6.08 -2.88 2.23
CA SER A 145 -5.18 -2.52 1.14
C SER A 145 -5.31 -3.50 -0.04
N ALA A 146 -5.37 -4.80 0.23
CA ALA A 146 -5.62 -5.81 -0.79
C ALA A 146 -6.96 -5.56 -1.53
N ALA A 147 -8.04 -5.25 -0.80
CA ALA A 147 -9.33 -4.95 -1.41
C ALA A 147 -9.26 -3.69 -2.31
N TYR A 148 -8.67 -2.61 -1.83
CA TYR A 148 -8.52 -1.38 -2.60
C TYR A 148 -7.61 -1.55 -3.83
N ILE A 149 -6.52 -2.32 -3.73
CA ILE A 149 -5.66 -2.62 -4.89
C ILE A 149 -6.44 -3.40 -5.94
N ALA A 150 -7.25 -4.38 -5.55
CA ALA A 150 -8.08 -5.14 -6.47
C ALA A 150 -9.08 -4.23 -7.22
N ILE A 151 -9.72 -3.30 -6.51
CA ILE A 151 -10.62 -2.30 -7.09
C ILE A 151 -9.86 -1.37 -8.04
N GLY A 152 -8.69 -0.87 -7.63
CA GLY A 152 -7.86 0.03 -8.44
C GLY A 152 -7.35 -0.60 -9.72
N LEU A 153 -6.90 -1.86 -9.67
CA LEU A 153 -6.50 -2.64 -10.85
C LEU A 153 -7.69 -2.90 -11.78
N PHE A 154 -8.86 -3.24 -11.23
CA PHE A 154 -10.08 -3.39 -12.01
C PHE A 154 -10.46 -2.10 -12.72
N ALA A 155 -10.46 -0.96 -12.01
CA ALA A 155 -10.72 0.35 -12.59
C ALA A 155 -9.71 0.70 -13.71
N SER A 156 -8.42 0.49 -13.48
CA SER A 156 -7.37 0.73 -14.50
C SER A 156 -7.56 -0.16 -15.75
N SER A 157 -8.11 -1.36 -15.59
CA SER A 157 -8.40 -2.26 -16.72
C SER A 157 -9.51 -1.74 -17.64
N LEU A 158 -10.46 -0.98 -17.09
CA LEU A 158 -11.58 -0.37 -17.82
C LEU A 158 -11.16 0.89 -18.59
N THR A 159 -10.17 1.64 -18.10
CA THR A 159 -9.70 2.92 -18.69
C THR A 159 -8.68 2.71 -19.82
N GLY A 160 -8.93 1.74 -20.72
CA GLY A 160 -8.06 1.45 -21.88
C GLY A 160 -8.30 2.37 -23.06
#